data_AF-A0A844D8B5-F1
#
_entry.id   AF-A0A844D8B5-F1
#
_cell.length_a   1.000
_cell.length_b   1.000
_cell.length_c   1.000
_cell.angle_alpha   90.00
_cell.angle_beta   90.00
_cell.angle_gamma   90.00
#
_symmetry.space_group_name_H-M   'P 1'
#
loop_
_entity.id
_entity.type
_entity.pdbx_description
1 polymer ?
#
loop_
_entity_poly.entity_id
_entity_poly.type
_entity_poly.pdbx_seq_one_letter_code
_entity_poly.pdbx_strand_id
1 'polypeptide(L)' 'MGRRTEYATSVGLRLNRDDSIAVIAPHGLDDLFNCIVRRNPARVSIDTYRQRTAQKNYAARWPRVTVISA' A
#
# COMPACT_ATOMS: atom_id res chain seq x y z
N MET A 1 11.36 -9.75 4.80
CA MET A 1 10.61 -8.57 4.31
C MET A 1 9.13 -8.91 4.35
N GLY A 2 8.38 -8.50 5.37
CA GLY A 2 6.99 -8.93 5.52
C GLY A 2 6.34 -8.41 6.79
N ARG A 3 5.91 -7.14 6.80
CA ARG A 3 5.02 -6.59 7.83
C ARG A 3 4.56 -5.19 7.41
N ARG A 4 3.48 -5.09 6.65
CA ARG A 4 2.88 -3.81 6.26
C ARG A 4 1.36 -3.91 6.40
N THR A 5 0.76 -2.79 6.82
CA THR A 5 -0.65 -2.68 7.21
C THR A 5 -1.60 -2.54 6.01
N GLU A 6 -1.09 -2.11 4.86
CA GLU A 6 -1.85 -1.86 3.63
C GLU A 6 -1.18 -2.58 2.44
N TYR A 7 -1.97 -3.05 1.46
CA TYR A 7 -1.44 -3.80 0.31
C TYR A 7 -0.52 -2.94 -0.58
N ALA A 8 -0.96 -1.72 -0.94
CA ALA A 8 -0.14 -0.78 -1.72
C ALA A 8 1.17 -0.38 -1.02
N THR A 9 1.27 -0.53 0.32
CA THR A 9 2.52 -0.24 1.06
C THR A 9 3.43 -1.47 1.21
N SER A 10 3.02 -2.61 0.63
CA SER A 10 3.75 -3.88 0.66
C SER A 10 4.58 -4.12 -0.59
N VAL A 11 4.99 -3.07 -1.30
CA VAL A 11 5.86 -3.14 -2.48
C VAL A 11 7.25 -2.61 -2.13
N GLY A 12 8.29 -3.36 -2.49
CA GLY A 12 9.68 -2.95 -2.39
C GLY A 12 10.36 -2.93 -3.76
N LEU A 13 11.18 -1.90 -4.00
CA LEU A 13 11.98 -1.75 -5.22
C LEU A 13 13.46 -1.67 -4.83
N ARG A 14 14.33 -2.30 -5.61
CA ARG A 14 15.79 -2.19 -5.47
C ARG A 14 16.42 -2.03 -6.84
N LEU A 15 17.33 -1.07 -6.98
CA LEU A 15 18.20 -0.98 -8.15
C LEU A 15 19.35 -1.99 -8.02
N ASN A 16 19.53 -2.83 -9.02
CA ASN A 16 20.64 -3.77 -9.10
C ASN A 16 21.86 -3.11 -9.75
N ARG A 17 23.00 -3.79 -9.72
CA ARG A 17 24.27 -3.26 -10.28
C ARG A 17 24.28 -3.18 -11.81
N ASP A 18 23.37 -3.89 -12.47
CA ASP A 18 23.18 -3.91 -13.92
C ASP A 18 22.06 -2.94 -14.36
N ASP A 19 21.73 -1.96 -13.52
CA ASP A 19 20.63 -0.99 -13.70
C ASP A 19 19.21 -1.60 -13.81
N SER A 20 19.06 -2.91 -13.57
CA SER A 20 17.74 -3.53 -13.49
C SER A 20 17.02 -3.22 -12.18
N ILE A 21 15.69 -3.10 -12.21
CA ILE A 21 14.87 -2.89 -11.02
C ILE A 21 14.33 -4.25 -10.55
N ALA A 22 14.76 -4.69 -9.37
CA ALA A 22 14.15 -5.81 -8.67
C ALA A 22 12.88 -5.34 -7.93
N VAL A 23 11.78 -6.07 -8.11
CA VAL A 23 10.49 -5.80 -7.50
C VAL A 23 10.12 -6.91 -6.54
N ILE A 24 9.68 -6.55 -5.33
CA ILE A 24 9.10 -7.48 -4.36
C ILE A 24 7.67 -7.01 -4.08
N ALA A 25 6.69 -7.80 -4.55
CA ALA A 25 5.28 -7.48 -4.45
C ALA A 25 4.47 -8.77 -4.12
N PRO A 26 4.43 -9.21 -2.84
CA PRO A 26 3.82 -10.49 -2.44
C PRO A 26 2.30 -10.55 -2.68
N HIS A 27 1.67 -9.42 -2.98
CA HIS A 27 0.24 -9.31 -3.26
C HIS A 27 -0.04 -8.73 -4.66
N GLY A 28 0.97 -8.71 -5.54
CA GLY A 28 0.89 -8.04 -6.84
C GLY A 28 1.09 -6.53 -6.75
N LEU A 29 0.98 -5.87 -7.90
CA LEU A 29 1.19 -4.42 -8.06
C LEU A 29 -0.10 -3.66 -8.38
N ASP A 30 -1.21 -4.36 -8.57
CA ASP A 30 -2.48 -3.78 -9.02
C ASP A 30 -2.98 -2.67 -8.09
N ASP A 31 -2.93 -2.88 -6.78
CA ASP A 31 -3.34 -1.85 -5.80
C ASP A 31 -2.43 -0.61 -5.86
N LEU A 32 -1.13 -0.79 -6.14
CA LEU A 32 -0.19 0.33 -6.28
C LEU A 32 -0.48 1.12 -7.57
N PHE A 33 -0.60 0.43 -8.72
CA PHE A 33 -0.80 1.09 -10.00
C PHE A 33 -2.18 1.75 -10.13
N ASN A 34 -3.22 1.14 -9.55
CA ASN A 34 -4.56 1.73 -9.51
C ASN A 34 -4.74 2.76 -8.39
N CYS A 35 -3.68 3.07 -7.62
CA CYS A 35 -3.72 4.01 -6.50
C CYS A 35 -4.79 3.65 -5.46
N ILE A 36 -4.94 2.35 -5.17
CA ILE A 36 -5.94 1.82 -4.24
C ILE A 36 -5.30 1.58 -2.87
N VAL A 37 -5.83 2.24 -1.85
CA VAL A 37 -5.51 1.92 -0.45
C VAL A 37 -6.58 0.97 0.06
N ARG A 38 -6.18 -0.28 0.32
CA ARG A 38 -7.04 -1.34 0.84
C ARG A 38 -6.42 -1.97 2.08
N ARG A 39 -7.28 -2.27 3.07
CA ARG A 39 -6.92 -2.95 4.32
C ARG A 39 -6.39 -4.35 4.03
N ASN A 40 -5.30 -4.75 4.70
CA ASN A 40 -4.93 -6.16 4.82
C ASN A 40 -5.60 -6.77 6.07
N PRO A 41 -6.69 -7.56 5.92
CA PRO A 41 -7.46 -8.08 7.06
C PRO A 41 -6.66 -9.03 7.95
N ALA A 42 -5.61 -9.68 7.43
CA ALA A 42 -4.76 -10.57 8.21
C ALA A 42 -3.82 -9.81 9.18
N ARG A 43 -3.78 -8.47 9.13
CA ARG A 43 -2.76 -7.67 9.83
C ARG A 43 -3.29 -6.51 10.65
N VAL A 44 -4.46 -5.96 10.33
CA VAL A 44 -4.97 -4.76 10.98
C VAL A 44 -6.49 -4.83 11.16
N SER A 45 -6.97 -4.46 12.34
CA SER A 45 -8.41 -4.32 12.58
C SER A 45 -9.01 -3.23 11.71
N ILE A 46 -10.32 -3.27 11.52
CA ILE A 46 -11.04 -2.24 10.77
C ILE A 46 -10.85 -0.85 11.41
N ASP A 47 -10.90 -0.78 12.74
CA ASP A 47 -10.75 0.47 13.50
C ASP A 47 -9.36 1.09 13.32
N THR A 48 -8.32 0.26 13.43
CA THR A 48 -6.93 0.72 13.24
C THR A 48 -6.69 1.18 11.80
N TYR A 49 -7.29 0.51 10.81
CA TYR A 49 -7.22 0.93 9.42
C TYR A 49 -7.92 2.27 9.17
N ARG A 50 -9.13 2.45 9.72
CA ARG A 50 -9.89 3.70 9.63
C ARG A 50 -9.11 4.86 10.26
N GLN A 51 -8.59 4.65 11.47
CA GLN A 51 -7.80 5.66 12.18
C GLN A 51 -6.56 6.08 11.38
N ARG A 52 -5.77 5.12 10.88
CA ARG A 52 -4.56 5.41 10.10
C ARG A 52 -4.87 6.12 8.79
N THR A 53 -5.95 5.72 8.12
CA THR A 53 -6.32 6.34 6.85
C THR A 53 -6.81 7.78 7.04
N ALA A 54 -7.58 8.03 8.10
CA ALA A 54 -7.97 9.39 8.49
C ALA A 54 -6.77 10.27 8.84
N GLN A 55 -5.82 9.74 9.64
CA GLN A 55 -4.61 10.48 10.03
C GLN A 55 -3.70 10.82 8.84
N LYS A 56 -3.52 9.88 7.91
CA LYS A 56 -2.63 10.08 6.76
C LYS A 56 -3.25 10.94 5.66
N ASN A 57 -4.57 11.09 5.68
CA ASN A 57 -5.35 11.92 4.76
C ASN A 57 -4.88 11.79 3.29
N TYR A 58 -4.85 10.54 2.79
CA TYR A 58 -4.28 10.25 1.48
C TYR A 58 -4.93 11.06 0.36
N ALA A 59 -6.23 11.30 0.42
CA ALA A 59 -6.97 12.05 -0.59
C ALA A 59 -6.49 13.50 -0.71
N ALA A 60 -6.10 14.16 0.39
CA ALA A 60 -5.57 15.51 0.35
C ALA A 60 -4.17 15.59 -0.28
N ARG A 61 -3.35 14.55 -0.09
CA ARG A 61 -1.97 14.52 -0.60
C ARG A 61 -1.86 13.91 -2.00
N TRP A 62 -2.77 13.00 -2.36
CA TRP A 62 -2.75 12.25 -3.61
C TRP A 62 -4.19 12.20 -4.17
N PRO A 63 -4.56 13.14 -5.07
CA PRO A 63 -5.94 13.29 -5.54
C PRO A 63 -6.50 12.06 -6.27
N ARG A 64 -5.62 11.21 -6.82
CA ARG A 64 -5.99 9.98 -7.55
C ARG A 64 -6.12 8.76 -6.65
N VAL A 65 -5.83 8.88 -5.35
CA VAL A 65 -5.91 7.74 -4.44
C VAL A 65 -7.36 7.45 -4.09
N THR A 66 -7.74 6.18 -4.27
CA THR A 66 -9.02 5.65 -3.82
C THR A 66 -8.80 4.83 -2.55
N VAL A 67 -9.43 5.24 -1.46
CA VAL A 67 -9.45 4.47 -0.22
C VAL A 67 -10.68 3.57 -0.22
N ILE A 68 -10.48 2.25 -0.19
CA ILE A 68 -11.60 1.32 -0.05
C ILE A 68 -12.05 1.35 1.41
N SER A 69 -13.31 1.74 1.62
CA SER A 69 -13.98 1.60 2.90
C SER A 69 -14.10 0.12 3.23
N ALA A 70 -13.54 -0.24 4.37
CA ALA A 70 -13.40 -1.61 4.83
C ALA A 70 -14.70 -2.27 5.29
#